data_AF-T0CE53-F1
#
_entry.id   AF-T0CE53-F1
#
_cell.length_a   1.000
_cell.length_b   1.000
_cell.length_c   1.000
_cell.angle_alpha   90.00
_cell.angle_beta   90.00
_cell.angle_gamma   90.00
#
_symmetry.space_group_name_H-M   'P 1'
#
loop_
_entity.id
_entity.type
_entity.pdbx_description
1 polymer ?
#
loop_
_entity_poly.entity_id
_entity_poly.type
_entity_poly.pdbx_seq_one_letter_code
_entity_poly.pdbx_strand_id
1 'polypeptide(L)'
;MLLPFLEHQEIVTSNNHNLIIFIPGLNQAPASFIFSNPNVKFLCLSFNKKMRPNLSNDLKQIRKIFKNNSKSVVIAHSIAALLIEWLIQNENLDIRDNKLIYMAPAFYPPTILAKIVKVSARGVLSHLPVPSLAPPKSRARSYVELSIYREILVLNEGIALSKCTADVIVDQRDEMLNIKYLKGISQLEVVRENQFPHHRCYTSLKRIID
;
A
#
# COMPACT_ATOMS: atom_id res chain seq x y z
N MET A 1 -4.86 -42.91 -1.90
CA MET A 1 -4.77 -42.54 -0.47
C MET A 1 -4.04 -41.20 -0.43
N LEU A 2 -4.77 -40.10 -0.29
CA LEU A 2 -4.21 -38.73 -0.30
C LEU A 2 -3.78 -38.37 1.12
N LEU A 3 -2.49 -38.08 1.30
CA LEU A 3 -1.96 -37.54 2.55
C LEU A 3 -2.49 -36.10 2.73
N PRO A 4 -3.02 -35.73 3.91
CA PRO A 4 -3.34 -34.35 4.19
C PRO A 4 -2.04 -33.57 4.39
N PHE A 5 -1.84 -32.53 3.58
CA PHE A 5 -0.84 -31.51 3.85
C PHE A 5 -1.23 -30.79 5.15
N LEU A 6 -0.48 -31.05 6.23
CA LEU A 6 -0.48 -30.20 7.42
C LEU A 6 0.24 -28.91 7.06
N GLU A 7 -0.53 -27.84 6.82
CA GLU A 7 -0.01 -26.48 6.79
C GLU A 7 0.59 -26.16 8.16
N HIS A 8 1.91 -26.02 8.22
CA HIS A 8 2.59 -25.46 9.38
C HIS A 8 2.14 -24.01 9.56
N GLN A 9 1.22 -23.78 10.50
CA GLN A 9 0.84 -22.46 10.98
C GLN A 9 1.92 -21.98 11.96
N GLU A 10 2.74 -21.02 11.54
CA GLU A 10 3.57 -20.25 12.47
C GLU A 10 2.67 -19.27 13.24
N ILE A 11 2.40 -19.61 14.49
CA ILE A 11 1.72 -18.74 15.44
C ILE A 11 2.78 -17.82 16.05
N VAL A 12 2.83 -16.57 15.59
CA VAL A 12 3.61 -15.51 16.27
C VAL A 12 2.85 -15.11 17.53
N THR A 13 3.26 -15.66 18.67
CA THR A 13 2.75 -15.31 20.00
C THR A 13 3.48 -14.09 20.56
N SER A 14 2.79 -12.96 20.72
CA SER A 14 3.21 -11.92 21.66
C SER A 14 2.02 -11.34 22.41
N ASN A 15 2.02 -11.51 23.74
CA ASN A 15 0.98 -11.13 24.72
C ASN A 15 0.91 -9.63 25.01
N ASN A 16 0.91 -8.79 23.98
CA ASN A 16 0.56 -7.37 24.11
C ASN A 16 -0.39 -7.05 22.96
N HIS A 17 -1.69 -7.25 23.14
CA HIS A 17 -2.68 -7.02 22.09
C HIS A 17 -2.93 -5.52 21.88
N ASN A 18 -1.88 -4.77 21.54
CA ASN A 18 -1.97 -3.41 21.05
C ASN A 18 -2.97 -3.38 19.88
N LEU A 19 -3.82 -2.36 19.85
CA LEU A 19 -4.73 -2.12 18.75
C LEU A 19 -3.93 -1.96 17.46
N ILE A 20 -4.19 -2.83 16.48
CA ILE A 20 -3.64 -2.73 15.14
C ILE A 20 -4.69 -2.09 14.24
N ILE A 21 -4.32 -1.01 13.55
CA ILE A 21 -5.10 -0.46 12.45
C ILE A 21 -4.42 -0.88 11.15
N PHE A 22 -5.08 -1.74 10.38
CA PHE A 22 -4.57 -2.15 9.07
C PHE A 22 -5.29 -1.43 7.93
N ILE A 23 -4.50 -0.82 7.04
CA ILE A 23 -5.00 -0.11 5.86
C ILE A 23 -4.43 -0.81 4.60
N PRO A 24 -5.27 -1.56 3.86
CA PRO A 24 -4.84 -2.25 2.65
C PRO A 24 -4.49 -1.26 1.52
N GLY A 25 -3.84 -1.78 0.48
CA GLY A 25 -3.48 -1.03 -0.72
C GLY A 25 -4.64 -0.86 -1.72
N LEU A 26 -4.31 -0.28 -2.88
CA LEU A 26 -5.25 -0.01 -3.96
C LEU A 26 -6.00 -1.29 -4.34
N ASN A 27 -7.32 -1.23 -4.27
CA ASN A 27 -8.22 -2.29 -4.72
C ASN A 27 -8.00 -3.67 -4.06
N GLN A 28 -7.37 -3.72 -2.89
CA GLN A 28 -7.24 -4.95 -2.12
C GLN A 28 -8.41 -5.12 -1.14
N ALA A 29 -8.89 -6.34 -1.02
CA ALA A 29 -9.87 -6.74 -0.02
C ALA A 29 -9.16 -6.98 1.32
N PRO A 30 -9.58 -6.33 2.43
CA PRO A 30 -8.91 -6.51 3.72
C PRO A 30 -8.92 -7.95 4.21
N ALA A 31 -9.98 -8.71 3.89
CA ALA A 31 -10.12 -10.13 4.24
C ALA A 31 -9.06 -11.03 3.60
N SER A 32 -8.25 -10.53 2.67
CA SER A 32 -7.13 -11.27 2.09
C SER A 32 -5.86 -11.25 2.94
N PHE A 33 -5.85 -10.48 4.05
CA PHE A 33 -4.74 -10.39 4.99
C PHE A 33 -5.10 -11.12 6.27
N ILE A 34 -4.19 -12.00 6.71
CA ILE A 34 -4.36 -12.79 7.92
C ILE A 34 -3.52 -12.14 9.01
N PHE A 35 -4.15 -11.87 10.16
CA PHE A 35 -3.47 -11.39 11.35
C PHE A 35 -3.76 -12.36 12.50
N SER A 36 -2.71 -12.76 13.23
CA SER A 36 -2.85 -13.56 14.46
C SER A 36 -3.39 -12.72 15.63
N ASN A 37 -3.21 -11.40 15.58
CA ASN A 37 -3.70 -10.50 16.62
C ASN A 37 -5.23 -10.29 16.50
N PRO A 38 -6.03 -10.60 17.53
CA PRO A 38 -7.48 -10.43 17.50
C PRO A 38 -7.91 -8.95 17.52
N ASN A 39 -7.05 -8.02 17.95
CA ASN A 39 -7.33 -6.59 18.04
C ASN A 39 -6.96 -5.83 16.77
N VAL A 40 -7.28 -6.39 15.60
CA VAL A 40 -7.04 -5.76 14.30
C VAL A 40 -8.32 -5.10 13.78
N LYS A 41 -8.24 -3.79 13.52
CA LYS A 41 -9.28 -3.06 12.79
C LYS A 41 -8.85 -2.85 11.36
N PHE A 42 -9.61 -3.42 10.44
CA PHE A 42 -9.45 -3.20 9.01
C PHE A 42 -10.12 -1.91 8.58
N LEU A 43 -9.38 -1.04 7.91
CA LEU A 43 -9.92 0.20 7.37
C LEU A 43 -9.88 0.21 5.84
N CYS A 44 -11.05 0.07 5.23
CA CYS A 44 -11.23 0.31 3.81
C CYS A 44 -11.41 1.80 3.51
N LEU A 45 -10.53 2.34 2.68
CA LEU A 45 -10.66 3.67 2.10
C LEU A 45 -11.38 3.61 0.74
N SER A 46 -11.56 4.77 0.10
CA SER A 46 -12.31 4.83 -1.16
C SER A 46 -11.63 4.04 -2.28
N PHE A 47 -10.30 3.91 -2.27
CA PHE A 47 -9.56 3.07 -3.21
C PHE A 47 -9.72 1.56 -3.01
N ASN A 48 -10.37 1.12 -1.92
CA ASN A 48 -10.85 -0.26 -1.76
C ASN A 48 -12.32 -0.41 -2.17
N LYS A 49 -13.06 0.69 -2.20
CA LYS A 49 -14.53 0.71 -2.28
C LYS A 49 -15.08 1.24 -3.58
N LYS A 50 -14.30 1.98 -4.39
CA LYS A 50 -14.75 2.72 -5.57
C LYS A 50 -13.76 2.52 -6.72
N MET A 51 -14.27 2.54 -7.95
CA MET A 51 -13.47 2.46 -9.18
C MET A 51 -12.69 3.75 -9.41
N ARG A 52 -13.32 4.88 -9.01
CA ARG A 52 -12.71 6.20 -8.91
C ARG A 52 -12.61 6.58 -7.42
N PRO A 53 -11.45 6.38 -6.79
CA PRO A 53 -11.22 6.81 -5.43
C PRO A 53 -11.30 8.33 -5.32
N ASN A 54 -11.69 8.78 -4.14
CA ASN A 54 -11.63 10.16 -3.72
C ASN A 54 -10.49 10.28 -2.70
N LEU A 55 -9.28 10.52 -3.21
CA LEU A 55 -8.09 10.62 -2.35
C LEU A 55 -8.21 11.74 -1.33
N SER A 56 -8.83 12.88 -1.67
CA SER A 56 -9.06 13.97 -0.71
C SER A 56 -9.88 13.52 0.51
N ASN A 57 -10.95 12.75 0.28
CA ASN A 57 -11.72 12.16 1.37
C ASN A 57 -10.91 11.10 2.13
N ASP A 58 -10.09 10.32 1.43
CA ASP A 58 -9.25 9.30 2.07
C ASP A 58 -8.21 9.93 3.01
N LEU A 59 -7.56 11.03 2.60
CA LEU A 59 -6.68 11.82 3.44
C LEU A 59 -7.39 12.32 4.71
N LYS A 60 -8.63 12.82 4.59
CA LYS A 60 -9.44 13.22 5.75
C LYS A 60 -9.76 12.04 6.68
N GLN A 61 -10.05 10.86 6.13
CA GLN A 61 -10.30 9.67 6.93
C GLN A 61 -9.04 9.20 7.67
N ILE A 62 -7.88 9.22 7.01
CA ILE A 62 -6.58 8.92 7.62
C ILE A 62 -6.35 9.84 8.83
N ARG A 63 -6.52 11.16 8.67
CA ARG A 63 -6.39 12.12 9.79
C ARG A 63 -7.27 11.75 10.98
N LYS A 64 -8.54 11.42 10.73
CA LYS A 64 -9.49 11.03 11.79
C LYS A 64 -9.04 9.78 12.54
N ILE A 65 -8.38 8.85 11.86
CA ILE A 65 -7.89 7.60 12.47
C ILE A 65 -6.75 7.86 13.42
N PHE A 66 -5.74 8.63 13.00
CA PHE A 66 -4.63 8.98 13.88
C PHE A 66 -5.13 9.75 15.12
N LYS A 67 -6.06 10.70 14.93
CA LYS A 67 -6.70 11.41 16.03
C LYS A 67 -7.45 10.49 17.01
N ASN A 68 -8.16 9.50 16.50
CA ASN A 68 -9.01 8.63 17.32
C ASN A 68 -8.28 7.41 17.90
N ASN A 69 -7.06 7.11 17.44
CA ASN A 69 -6.32 5.91 17.81
C ASN A 69 -4.86 6.28 18.11
N SER A 70 -4.64 7.26 19.00
CA SER A 70 -3.31 7.82 19.28
C SER A 70 -2.28 6.80 19.76
N LYS A 71 -2.68 5.72 20.44
CA LYS A 71 -1.78 4.65 20.92
C LYS A 71 -1.99 3.33 20.18
N SER A 72 -1.90 3.35 18.85
CA SER A 72 -2.10 2.16 18.01
C SER A 72 -0.89 1.86 17.13
N VAL A 73 -0.76 0.59 16.71
CA VAL A 73 0.13 0.19 15.63
C VAL A 73 -0.62 0.37 14.32
N VAL A 74 -0.13 1.22 13.43
CA VAL A 74 -0.70 1.45 12.11
C VAL A 74 0.14 0.72 11.07
N ILE A 75 -0.49 -0.26 10.41
CA ILE A 75 0.13 -1.03 9.34
C ILE A 75 -0.55 -0.63 8.03
N ALA A 76 0.22 -0.11 7.08
CA ALA A 76 -0.30 0.38 5.81
C ALA A 76 0.41 -0.28 4.63
N HIS A 77 -0.37 -0.70 3.63
CA HIS A 77 0.16 -1.38 2.45
C HIS A 77 0.04 -0.51 1.19
N SER A 78 1.07 -0.52 0.33
CA SER A 78 1.03 0.12 -1.00
C SER A 78 0.63 1.60 -0.96
N ILE A 79 -0.45 1.99 -1.67
CA ILE A 79 -0.95 3.37 -1.72
C ILE A 79 -1.31 3.93 -0.34
N ALA A 80 -1.72 3.09 0.62
CA ALA A 80 -2.06 3.57 1.95
C ALA A 80 -0.83 4.14 2.66
N ALA A 81 0.31 3.45 2.56
CA ALA A 81 1.59 3.92 3.10
C ALA A 81 2.00 5.25 2.45
N LEU A 82 1.82 5.36 1.12
CA LEU A 82 2.09 6.59 0.39
C LEU A 82 1.27 7.78 0.90
N LEU A 83 -0.04 7.61 1.10
CA LEU A 83 -0.92 8.68 1.57
C LEU A 83 -0.58 9.12 2.99
N ILE A 84 -0.25 8.19 3.87
CA ILE A 84 0.14 8.50 5.26
C ILE A 84 1.46 9.26 5.27
N GLU A 85 2.48 8.76 4.58
CA GLU A 85 3.80 9.42 4.52
C GLU A 85 3.69 10.82 3.90
N TRP A 86 2.86 10.97 2.86
CA TRP A 86 2.60 12.27 2.27
C TRP A 86 2.00 13.26 3.27
N LEU A 87 1.01 12.81 4.08
CA LEU A 87 0.39 13.64 5.12
C LEU A 87 1.39 14.03 6.23
N ILE A 88 2.29 13.13 6.60
CA ILE A 88 3.36 13.41 7.57
C ILE A 88 4.27 14.51 7.03
N GLN A 89 4.78 14.36 5.82
CA GLN A 89 5.80 15.28 5.27
C GLN A 89 5.23 16.62 4.78
N ASN A 90 3.99 16.66 4.27
CA ASN A 90 3.44 17.83 3.59
C ASN A 90 2.36 18.56 4.39
N GLU A 91 1.71 17.89 5.33
CA GLU A 91 0.59 18.47 6.07
C GLU A 91 0.62 18.15 7.58
N ASN A 92 1.83 17.91 8.11
CA ASN A 92 2.17 17.76 9.54
C ASN A 92 1.20 16.86 10.32
N LEU A 93 0.90 15.67 9.80
CA LEU A 93 0.11 14.67 10.53
C LEU A 93 0.82 14.31 11.85
N ASP A 94 0.12 14.47 12.99
CA ASP A 94 0.65 14.06 14.29
C ASP A 94 0.62 12.53 14.42
N ILE A 95 1.79 11.95 14.64
CA ILE A 95 2.03 10.50 14.72
C ILE A 95 2.79 10.09 16.00
N ARG A 96 3.03 11.02 16.93
CA ARG A 96 4.02 10.85 18.03
C ARG A 96 3.78 9.62 18.90
N ASP A 97 2.53 9.23 19.09
CA ASP A 97 2.13 8.11 19.95
C ASP A 97 1.85 6.81 19.15
N ASN A 98 1.97 6.85 17.82
CA ASN A 98 1.69 5.72 16.94
C ASN A 98 2.98 5.00 16.52
N LYS A 99 2.95 3.66 16.51
CA LYS A 99 3.94 2.87 15.77
C LYS A 99 3.49 2.74 14.31
N LEU A 100 4.37 3.03 13.36
CA LEU A 100 4.08 2.98 11.93
C LEU A 100 4.88 1.88 11.24
N ILE A 101 4.19 1.02 10.49
CA ILE A 101 4.79 -0.03 9.67
C ILE A 101 4.23 0.09 8.25
N TYR A 102 5.11 0.26 7.27
CA TYR A 102 4.76 0.25 5.85
C TYR A 102 5.17 -1.07 5.21
N MET A 103 4.18 -1.79 4.68
CA MET A 103 4.42 -3.01 3.92
C MET A 103 4.35 -2.67 2.45
N ALA A 104 5.42 -2.96 1.69
CA ALA A 104 5.48 -2.71 0.25
C ALA A 104 4.91 -1.31 -0.09
N PRO A 105 5.49 -0.19 0.38
CA PRO A 105 4.94 1.13 0.11
C PRO A 105 5.00 1.45 -1.38
N ALA A 106 4.00 2.17 -1.89
CA ALA A 106 3.95 2.64 -3.27
C ALA A 106 4.89 3.85 -3.51
N PHE A 107 6.14 3.72 -3.05
CA PHE A 107 7.22 4.69 -3.23
C PHE A 107 8.01 4.38 -4.48
N TYR A 108 8.13 5.35 -5.37
CA TYR A 108 8.78 5.16 -6.65
C TYR A 108 9.67 6.36 -7.01
N PRO A 109 10.76 6.13 -7.78
CA PRO A 109 11.60 7.22 -8.23
C PRO A 109 10.85 8.12 -9.22
N PRO A 110 10.96 9.46 -9.12
CA PRO A 110 10.26 10.39 -9.99
C PRO A 110 10.52 10.17 -11.50
N THR A 111 11.71 9.67 -11.84
CA THR A 111 12.21 9.52 -13.21
C THR A 111 11.63 8.34 -13.98
N ILE A 112 11.25 7.24 -13.31
CA ILE A 112 10.69 6.04 -13.97
C ILE A 112 9.26 6.30 -14.46
N LEU A 113 8.54 7.20 -13.81
CA LEU A 113 7.09 7.31 -13.94
C LEU A 113 6.62 8.44 -14.86
N ALA A 114 7.48 9.43 -15.09
CA ALA A 114 7.21 10.53 -16.00
C ALA A 114 7.00 10.08 -17.46
N LYS A 115 7.59 8.95 -17.88
CA LYS A 115 7.45 8.42 -19.24
C LYS A 115 6.20 7.56 -19.45
N ILE A 116 5.73 6.88 -18.40
CA ILE A 116 4.71 5.82 -18.51
C ILE A 116 3.28 6.35 -18.30
N VAL A 117 3.09 7.39 -17.48
CA VAL A 117 1.74 7.82 -17.06
C VAL A 117 1.36 9.23 -17.54
N LYS A 118 2.33 10.12 -17.84
CA LYS A 118 2.01 11.52 -18.22
C LYS A 118 1.24 11.65 -19.54
N VAL A 119 1.48 10.76 -20.50
CA VAL A 119 0.84 10.80 -21.83
C VAL A 119 -0.53 10.11 -21.79
N SER A 120 -0.62 8.99 -21.08
CA SER A 120 -1.77 8.07 -21.09
C SER A 120 -2.93 8.52 -20.19
N ALA A 121 -2.70 9.38 -19.19
CA ALA A 121 -3.70 9.72 -18.17
C ALA A 121 -4.39 11.10 -18.34
N ARG A 122 -4.44 11.66 -19.56
CA ARG A 122 -5.14 12.92 -19.86
C ARG A 122 -6.33 12.69 -20.79
N GLY A 123 -7.36 13.54 -20.68
CA GLY A 123 -8.55 13.49 -21.53
C GLY A 123 -9.35 12.20 -21.37
N VAL A 124 -9.94 11.70 -22.46
CA VAL A 124 -10.78 10.48 -22.45
C VAL A 124 -10.04 9.26 -21.90
N LEU A 125 -8.73 9.15 -22.16
CA LEU A 125 -7.89 8.04 -21.69
C LEU A 125 -7.75 7.99 -20.15
N SER A 126 -8.01 9.09 -19.44
CA SER A 126 -7.94 9.14 -17.98
C SER A 126 -9.00 8.28 -17.28
N HIS A 127 -10.10 7.97 -17.99
CA HIS A 127 -11.19 7.12 -17.51
C HIS A 127 -11.06 5.66 -17.97
N LEU A 128 -9.99 5.31 -18.69
CA LEU A 128 -9.78 3.96 -19.16
C LEU A 128 -9.68 3.00 -17.95
N PRO A 129 -10.51 1.94 -17.88
CA PRO A 129 -10.42 0.95 -16.83
C PRO A 129 -9.17 0.10 -17.02
N VAL A 130 -8.25 0.17 -16.06
CA VAL A 130 -7.05 -0.66 -15.99
C VAL A 130 -7.36 -1.84 -15.05
N PRO A 131 -7.08 -3.08 -15.47
CA PRO A 131 -7.17 -4.25 -14.60
C PRO A 131 -6.51 -4.02 -13.25
N SER A 132 -7.19 -4.48 -12.20
CA SER A 132 -6.64 -4.55 -10.86
C SER A 132 -5.34 -5.34 -10.87
N LEU A 133 -4.30 -4.75 -10.27
CA LEU A 133 -3.02 -5.43 -10.11
C LEU A 133 -3.03 -6.42 -8.92
N ALA A 134 -4.00 -6.30 -8.02
CA ALA A 134 -4.20 -7.27 -6.95
C ALA A 134 -4.68 -8.62 -7.53
N PRO A 135 -4.18 -9.76 -7.01
CA PRO A 135 -4.64 -11.10 -7.41
C PRO A 135 -6.16 -11.25 -7.40
N PRO A 136 -6.77 -12.06 -8.28
CA PRO A 136 -8.22 -12.20 -8.37
C PRO A 136 -8.92 -12.57 -7.05
N LYS A 137 -8.27 -13.38 -6.21
CA LYS A 137 -8.79 -13.81 -4.90
C LYS A 137 -8.71 -12.74 -3.81
N SER A 138 -7.89 -11.71 -4.01
CA SER A 138 -7.62 -10.65 -3.03
C SER A 138 -8.08 -9.28 -3.48
N ARG A 139 -8.63 -9.14 -4.70
CA ARG A 139 -9.08 -7.86 -5.24
C ARG A 139 -10.50 -7.55 -4.76
N ALA A 140 -10.73 -6.30 -4.39
CA ALA A 140 -12.09 -5.81 -4.10
C ALA A 140 -12.90 -5.58 -5.39
N ARG A 141 -12.22 -5.27 -6.50
CA ARG A 141 -12.81 -5.00 -7.83
C ARG A 141 -11.91 -5.52 -8.94
N SER A 142 -12.44 -5.64 -10.15
CA SER A 142 -11.64 -6.09 -11.30
C SER A 142 -10.84 -4.98 -11.99
N TYR A 143 -11.22 -3.70 -11.81
CA TYR A 143 -10.64 -2.57 -12.55
C TYR A 143 -10.56 -1.29 -11.70
N VAL A 144 -9.66 -0.38 -12.11
CA VAL A 144 -9.44 0.96 -11.55
C VAL A 144 -9.16 1.95 -12.68
N GLU A 145 -9.56 3.22 -12.56
CA GLU A 145 -9.28 4.23 -13.60
C GLU A 145 -7.78 4.56 -13.72
N LEU A 146 -7.29 4.72 -14.96
CA LEU A 146 -5.89 5.06 -15.24
C LEU A 146 -5.43 6.37 -14.56
N SER A 147 -6.34 7.34 -14.40
CA SER A 147 -6.09 8.60 -13.69
C SER A 147 -5.56 8.43 -12.27
N ILE A 148 -5.89 7.33 -11.58
CA ILE A 148 -5.46 7.07 -10.20
C ILE A 148 -3.95 6.89 -10.13
N TYR A 149 -3.36 6.20 -11.11
CA TYR A 149 -1.92 6.04 -11.15
C TYR A 149 -1.25 7.40 -11.27
N ARG A 150 -1.78 8.32 -12.07
CA ARG A 150 -1.26 9.69 -12.14
C ARG A 150 -1.31 10.40 -10.78
N GLU A 151 -2.39 10.25 -10.03
CA GLU A 151 -2.50 10.85 -8.68
C GLU A 151 -1.47 10.27 -7.71
N ILE A 152 -1.26 8.94 -7.73
CA ILE A 152 -0.19 8.26 -6.96
C ILE A 152 1.19 8.87 -7.29
N LEU A 153 1.43 9.21 -8.55
CA LEU A 153 2.70 9.81 -8.96
C LEU A 153 2.89 11.22 -8.45
N VAL A 154 1.86 12.05 -8.55
CA VAL A 154 1.90 13.42 -8.02
C VAL A 154 2.17 13.40 -6.52
N LEU A 155 1.61 12.44 -5.78
CA LEU A 155 1.90 12.26 -4.36
C LEU A 155 3.37 11.87 -4.10
N ASN A 156 3.95 11.01 -4.94
CA ASN A 156 5.36 10.61 -4.82
C ASN A 156 6.33 11.79 -4.99
N GLU A 157 5.99 12.79 -5.79
CA GLU A 157 6.83 14.00 -5.97
C GLU A 157 7.00 14.79 -4.65
N GLY A 158 6.07 14.65 -3.70
CA GLY A 158 6.11 15.32 -2.40
C GLY A 158 6.78 14.52 -1.27
N ILE A 159 7.42 13.38 -1.55
CA ILE A 159 8.00 12.51 -0.52
C ILE A 159 9.51 12.40 -0.69
N ALA A 160 10.24 12.68 0.39
CA ALA A 160 11.66 12.39 0.51
C ALA A 160 11.87 11.12 1.34
N LEU A 161 12.45 10.08 0.74
CA LEU A 161 12.69 8.79 1.42
C LEU A 161 13.55 8.93 2.69
N SER A 162 14.53 9.84 2.67
CA SER A 162 15.42 10.09 3.80
C SER A 162 14.72 10.69 5.03
N LYS A 163 13.49 11.19 4.87
CA LYS A 163 12.65 11.73 5.96
C LYS A 163 11.65 10.71 6.50
N CYS A 164 11.52 9.53 5.86
CA CYS A 164 10.59 8.50 6.32
C CYS A 164 11.13 7.87 7.61
N THR A 165 10.33 7.91 8.68
CA THR A 165 10.69 7.39 10.01
C THR A 165 9.92 6.12 10.39
N ALA A 166 9.09 5.60 9.50
CA ALA A 166 8.33 4.37 9.71
C ALA A 166 9.21 3.13 9.48
N ASP A 167 8.87 2.02 10.13
CA ASP A 167 9.44 0.71 9.80
C ASP A 167 8.95 0.34 8.40
N VAL A 168 9.85 0.06 7.45
CA VAL A 168 9.47 -0.27 6.07
C VAL A 168 9.89 -1.69 5.74
N ILE A 169 8.93 -2.54 5.39
CA ILE A 169 9.17 -3.93 5.04
C ILE A 169 8.84 -4.12 3.57
N VAL A 170 9.76 -4.70 2.80
CA VAL A 170 9.57 -5.04 1.39
C VAL A 170 10.07 -6.43 1.08
N ASP A 171 9.45 -7.09 0.12
CA ASP A 171 9.94 -8.37 -0.39
C ASP A 171 10.80 -8.16 -1.64
N GLN A 172 11.91 -8.90 -1.70
CA GLN A 172 12.87 -8.77 -2.80
C GLN A 172 12.33 -9.19 -4.19
N ARG A 173 11.22 -9.93 -4.24
CA ARG A 173 10.56 -10.40 -5.47
C ARG A 173 9.37 -9.53 -5.86
N ASP A 174 9.10 -8.43 -5.15
CA ASP A 174 8.10 -7.47 -5.60
C ASP A 174 8.57 -6.75 -6.86
N GLU A 175 8.06 -7.19 -8.01
CA GLU A 175 8.47 -6.73 -9.34
C GLU A 175 8.20 -5.25 -9.60
N MET A 176 7.29 -4.63 -8.85
CA MET A 176 6.98 -3.21 -9.01
C MET A 176 7.86 -2.32 -8.13
N LEU A 177 8.44 -2.86 -7.06
CA LEU A 177 9.27 -2.07 -6.16
C LEU A 177 10.69 -1.92 -6.70
N ASN A 178 11.18 -0.68 -6.72
CA ASN A 178 12.60 -0.41 -6.96
C ASN A 178 13.36 -0.46 -5.62
N ILE A 179 13.78 -1.65 -5.21
CA ILE A 179 14.48 -1.85 -3.93
C ILE A 179 15.74 -0.97 -3.82
N LYS A 180 16.48 -0.77 -4.92
CA LYS A 180 17.66 0.11 -4.93
C LYS A 180 17.30 1.55 -4.57
N TYR A 181 16.16 2.05 -5.05
CA TYR A 181 15.63 3.36 -4.68
C TYR A 181 15.21 3.40 -3.21
N LEU A 182 14.52 2.37 -2.72
CA LEU A 182 14.04 2.31 -1.34
C LEU A 182 15.15 2.28 -0.28
N LYS A 183 16.39 1.93 -0.65
CA LYS A 183 17.57 2.00 0.25
C LYS A 183 17.84 3.40 0.81
N GLY A 184 17.18 4.45 0.31
CA GLY A 184 17.18 5.77 0.93
C GLY A 184 16.44 5.86 2.28
N ILE A 185 15.70 4.82 2.68
CA ILE A 185 14.98 4.72 3.95
C ILE A 185 15.87 4.02 4.97
N SER A 186 16.05 4.63 6.15
CA SER A 186 16.95 4.10 7.19
C SER A 186 16.43 2.82 7.85
N GLN A 187 15.12 2.71 8.06
CA GLN A 187 14.45 1.57 8.69
C GLN A 187 13.91 0.57 7.66
N LEU A 188 14.63 0.37 6.56
CA LEU A 188 14.24 -0.59 5.52
C LEU A 188 14.64 -2.02 5.91
N GLU A 189 13.66 -2.89 5.97
CA GLU A 189 13.80 -4.34 6.04
C GLU A 189 13.46 -4.96 4.67
N VAL A 190 14.36 -5.79 4.16
CA VAL A 190 14.16 -6.54 2.91
C VAL A 190 14.05 -8.02 3.25
N VAL A 191 12.86 -8.58 3.03
CA VAL A 191 12.54 -9.99 3.29
C VAL A 191 12.50 -10.81 1.99
N ARG A 192 12.42 -12.14 2.15
CA ARG A 192 12.21 -13.11 1.08
C ARG A 192 11.15 -14.10 1.51
N GLU A 193 9.89 -13.73 1.33
CA GLU A 193 8.73 -14.46 1.80
C GLU A 193 7.73 -14.73 0.67
N ASN A 194 7.37 -16.00 0.49
CA ASN A 194 6.40 -16.39 -0.55
C ASN A 194 4.97 -15.88 -0.27
N GLN A 195 4.67 -15.52 0.97
CA GLN A 195 3.36 -15.03 1.42
C GLN A 195 3.30 -13.52 1.67
N PHE A 196 4.37 -12.78 1.32
CA PHE A 196 4.38 -11.33 1.45
C PHE A 196 3.36 -10.68 0.50
N PRO A 197 2.69 -9.58 0.90
CA PRO A 197 1.81 -8.86 -0.01
C PRO A 197 2.64 -8.14 -1.08
N HIS A 198 2.66 -8.70 -2.29
CA HIS A 198 3.36 -8.13 -3.45
C HIS A 198 2.45 -7.27 -4.32
N HIS A 199 3.03 -6.26 -4.96
CA HIS A 199 2.47 -5.68 -6.18
C HIS A 199 2.82 -6.58 -7.38
N ARG A 200 1.93 -7.49 -7.76
CA ARG A 200 2.15 -8.31 -8.96
C ARG A 200 1.61 -7.56 -10.16
N CYS A 201 2.41 -7.06 -11.12
CA CYS A 201 1.87 -6.60 -12.42
C CYS A 201 2.80 -6.02 -13.50
N TYR A 202 4.13 -6.05 -13.39
CA TYR A 202 4.97 -5.32 -14.36
C TYR A 202 4.64 -5.67 -15.82
N THR A 203 4.46 -6.95 -16.12
CA THR A 203 4.12 -7.47 -17.46
C THR A 203 2.72 -7.06 -17.93
N SER A 204 1.75 -6.97 -17.03
CA SER A 204 0.36 -6.61 -17.37
C SER A 204 0.22 -5.12 -17.64
N LEU A 205 0.86 -4.27 -16.81
CA LEU A 205 0.90 -2.82 -17.03
C LEU A 205 1.60 -2.48 -18.33
N LYS A 206 2.73 -3.11 -18.64
CA LYS A 206 3.46 -2.91 -19.89
C LYS A 206 2.58 -3.19 -21.12
N ARG A 207 1.82 -4.29 -21.11
CA ARG A 207 0.89 -4.66 -22.20
C ARG A 207 -0.33 -3.75 -22.36
N ILE A 208 -0.70 -2.97 -21.35
CA ILE A 208 -1.82 -2.02 -21.42
C ILE A 208 -1.35 -0.66 -21.96
N ILE A 209 -0.05 -0.38 -21.82
CA ILE A 209 0.57 0.90 -22.14
C ILE A 209 1.26 0.85 -23.51
N ASP A 210 1.79 -0.32 -23.91
CA ASP A 210 2.17 -0.66 -25.28
C ASP A 210 0.93 -0.81 -26.17
#